data_AF-A0A9X4KEC1-F1
#
_entry.id   AF-A0A9X4KEC1-F1
#
_cell.length_a   1.000
_cell.length_b   1.000
_cell.length_c   1.000
_cell.angle_alpha   90.00
_cell.angle_beta   90.00
_cell.angle_gamma   90.00
#
_symmetry.space_group_name_H-M   'P 1'
#
loop_
_entity.id
_entity.type
_entity.pdbx_description
1 polymer ?
#
loop_
_entity_poly.entity_id
_entity_poly.type
_entity_poly.pdbx_seq_one_letter_code
_entity_poly.pdbx_strand_id
1 'polypeptide(L)' 'MIEFDVIVGGEVKETLRPNTSRLKEVYDYINEQMKLMRGKYGYEVRVMRRILY' A
#
# COMPACT_ATOMS: atom_id res chain seq x y z
N MET A 1 13.50 -2.14 5.88
CA MET A 1 12.75 -2.07 4.61
C MET A 1 11.35 -1.50 4.86
N ILE A 2 10.80 -0.65 4.00
CA ILE A 2 9.42 -0.13 4.19
C ILE A 2 8.47 -1.01 3.39
N GLU A 3 7.42 -1.51 4.04
CA GLU A 3 6.30 -2.22 3.40
C GLU A 3 5.00 -1.47 3.69
N PHE A 4 3.96 -1.73 2.89
CA PHE A 4 2.63 -1.16 3.11
C PHE A 4 1.57 -2.24 2.96
N ASP A 5 0.79 -2.46 4.01
CA ASP A 5 -0.29 -3.44 3.99
C ASP A 5 -1.60 -2.82 3.55
N VAL A 6 -2.25 -3.48 2.61
CA VAL A 6 -3.59 -3.16 2.13
C VAL A 6 -4.57 -3.99 2.95
N ILE A 7 -5.32 -3.32 3.82
CA ILE A 7 -6.32 -3.90 4.70
C ILE A 7 -7.71 -3.61 4.12
N VAL A 8 -8.49 -4.66 3.90
CA VAL A 8 -9.86 -4.60 3.41
C VAL A 8 -10.75 -5.46 4.31
N GLY A 9 -11.79 -4.88 4.89
CA GLY A 9 -12.69 -5.60 5.80
C GLY A 9 -12.01 -6.11 7.08
N GLY A 10 -10.93 -5.48 7.51
CA GLY A 10 -10.17 -5.88 8.71
C GLY A 10 -9.10 -6.95 8.48
N GLU A 11 -8.97 -7.47 7.26
CA GLU A 11 -7.94 -8.45 6.89
C GLU A 11 -6.88 -7.83 5.98
N VAL A 12 -5.62 -8.22 6.16
CA VAL A 12 -4.54 -7.89 5.22
C VAL A 12 -4.77 -8.72 3.96
N LYS A 13 -5.07 -8.05 2.84
CA LYS A 13 -5.25 -8.70 1.54
C LYS A 13 -3.96 -8.73 0.73
N GLU A 14 -3.19 -7.65 0.75
CA GLU A 14 -1.96 -7.50 -0.03
C GLU A 14 -0.91 -6.68 0.72
N THR A 15 0.37 -6.92 0.45
CA THR A 15 1.48 -6.12 0.97
C THR A 15 2.26 -5.53 -0.20
N LEU A 16 2.30 -4.20 -0.27
CA LEU A 16 3.03 -3.43 -1.27
C LEU A 16 4.47 -3.20 -0.82
N ARG A 17 5.41 -3.45 -1.72
CA ARG A 17 6.84 -3.34 -1.47
C ARG A 17 7.44 -2.40 -2.50
N PRO A 18 7.74 -1.15 -2.14
CA PRO A 18 8.45 -0.24 -3.03
C PRO A 18 9.86 -0.78 -3.27
N ASN A 19 10.29 -0.78 -4.53
CA ASN A 19 11.66 -1.19 -4.92
C ASN A 19 12.72 -0.11 -4.65
N THR A 20 12.31 1.03 -4.07
CA THR A 20 13.11 2.23 -3.88
C THR A 20 12.87 2.80 -2.49
N SER A 21 13.88 3.42 -1.91
CA SER A 21 13.78 4.14 -0.63
C SER A 21 13.54 5.64 -0.82
N ARG A 22 13.49 6.13 -2.06
CA ARG A 22 13.23 7.55 -2.34
C ARG A 22 11.77 7.87 -2.06
N LEU A 23 11.54 8.77 -1.12
CA LEU A 23 10.19 9.12 -0.63
C LEU A 23 9.21 9.52 -1.73
N LYS A 24 9.66 10.29 -2.73
CA LYS A 24 8.82 10.70 -3.86
C LYS A 24 8.34 9.51 -4.69
N GLU A 25 9.26 8.62 -5.06
CA GLU A 25 8.93 7.43 -5.85
C GLU A 25 8.05 6.46 -5.06
N VAL A 26 8.30 6.31 -3.75
CA VAL A 26 7.42 5.54 -2.86
C VAL A 26 6.02 6.14 -2.82
N TYR A 27 5.90 7.46 -2.69
CA TYR A 27 4.61 8.15 -2.65
C TYR A 27 3.83 7.97 -3.96
N ASP A 28 4.50 8.17 -5.09
CA ASP A 28 3.89 8.01 -6.42
C ASP A 28 3.40 6.56 -6.63
N TYR A 29 4.25 5.57 -6.28
CA TYR A 29 3.90 4.15 -6.33
C TYR A 29 2.68 3.83 -5.46
N ILE A 30 2.66 4.26 -4.20
CA ILE A 30 1.53 3.97 -3.30
C ILE A 30 0.24 4.64 -3.80
N ASN A 31 0.31 5.83 -4.37
CA ASN A 31 -0.86 6.49 -4.96
C ASN A 31 -1.43 5.72 -6.15
N GLU A 32 -0.57 5.20 -7.04
CA GLU A 32 -1.01 4.35 -8.15
C GLU A 32 -1.65 3.07 -7.64
N GLN A 33 -1.01 2.40 -6.67
CA GLN A 33 -1.55 1.19 -6.07
C GLN A 33 -2.89 1.44 -5.36
N MET A 34 -3.06 2.56 -4.66
CA MET A 34 -4.33 2.91 -4.03
C MET A 34 -5.48 3.05 -5.04
N LYS A 35 -5.23 3.61 -6.22
CA LYS A 35 -6.26 3.70 -7.28
C LYS A 35 -6.67 2.31 -7.75
N LEU A 36 -5.71 1.41 -7.96
CA LEU A 36 -5.95 0.03 -8.34
C LEU A 36 -6.72 -0.74 -7.26
N MET A 37 -6.29 -0.61 -5.99
CA MET A 37 -6.93 -1.28 -4.86
C MET A 37 -8.35 -0.79 -4.63
N ARG A 38 -8.62 0.51 -4.82
CA ARG A 38 -9.99 1.04 -4.78
C ARG A 38 -10.87 0.47 -5.89
N GLY A 39 -10.33 0.31 -7.09
CA GLY A 39 -11.05 -0.35 -8.19
C GLY A 39 -11.34 -1.83 -7.91
N LYS A 40 -10.41 -2.53 -7.25
CA LYS A 40 -10.49 -3.96 -6.97
C LYS A 40 -11.36 -4.31 -5.76
N TYR A 41 -11.27 -3.52 -4.69
CA TYR A 41 -11.85 -3.82 -3.38
C TYR A 41 -12.92 -2.81 -2.93
N GLY A 42 -13.16 -1.74 -3.69
CA GLY A 42 -14.11 -0.69 -3.33
C GLY A 42 -13.49 0.40 -2.43
N TYR A 43 -14.35 1.13 -1.71
CA TYR A 43 -13.93 2.34 -0.97
C TYR A 43 -13.31 2.05 0.40
N GLU A 44 -13.52 0.85 0.97
CA GLU A 44 -13.04 0.48 2.31
C GLU A 44 -11.63 -0.11 2.30
N VAL A 45 -10.72 0.55 1.59
CA VAL A 45 -9.30 0.17 1.54
C VAL A 45 -8.52 1.04 2.51
N ARG A 46 -7.83 0.42 3.46
CA ARG A 46 -6.86 1.09 4.34
C ARG A 46 -5.46 0.65 3.96
N VAL A 47 -4.52 1.59 3.86
CA VAL A 47 -3.11 1.30 3.62
C VAL A 47 -2.32 1.63 4.88
N MET A 48 -1.63 0.65 5.45
CA MET A 48 -0.85 0.81 6.67
C MET A 48 0.63 0.64 6.39
N ARG A 49 1.44 1.63 6.75
CA ARG A 49 2.90 1.56 6.59
C ARG A 49 3.52 0.69 7.68
N ARG A 50 4.43 -0.21 7.32
CA ARG A 50 5.21 -1.09 8.20
C ARG A 50 6.71 -0.88 7.95
N ILE A 51 7.49 -0.74 9.01
CA ILE A 51 8.95 -0.65 8.92
C ILE A 51 9.52 -1.98 9.42
N LEU A 52 10.16 -2.73 8.52
CA LEU A 52 10.95 -3.91 8.87
C LEU A 52 12.35 -3.46 9.29
N TYR A 53 12.77 -3.89 10.49
CA TYR A 53 14.09 -3.68 11.07
C TYR A 53 14.99 -4.91 10.85
#